data_AF-A0A949UHI9-F1
#
_entry.id   AF-A0A949UHI9-F1
#
_cell.length_a   1.000
_cell.length_b   1.000
_cell.length_c   1.000
_cell.angle_alpha   90.00
_cell.angle_beta   90.00
_cell.angle_gamma   90.00
#
_symmetry.space_group_name_H-M   'P 1'
#
loop_
_entity.id
_entity.type
_entity.pdbx_description
1 polymer ?
#
loop_
_entity_poly.entity_id
_entity_poly.type
_entity_poly.pdbx_seq_one_letter_code
_entity_poly.pdbx_strand_id
1 'polypeptide(L)'
;MHNLSKWWKSGSPWIWLNAGAVAVSMVTVIALLALILVRGLGHFWAADVIELVYQDELSPRKIAGELVRKETIDLKKLGIEPSESKDGERWLIKTGNRELSADFLWIEHATIVSVSTPKGLVVLERNEWGAFYGYLLSVSEEEALVAEGDQAWEEFSQRIDRVAALRDKIHQLERVEMGSINYQLEKLRLERKKLELSGSDSPEALEEIQLKESQFRREFDVYMADLMALNKEIERDSAIFQVVGGEEVSISLAEVIKGLQPNSMTKTEKVGEYISTFVSFLSDNPREANTEGGVFPAIFGTVVMVLIMSIIVTPFGVIAAVYLREYASQGIVTKVVRIAVNNLAGVPSIVYGVFGLGFFVYFLGGSLDSLFFPEYAPAPYLGTSGLMWA
;
A
#
# COMPACT_ATOMS: atom_id res chain seq x y z
N MET A 1 -40.30 -50.16 -4.17
CA MET A 1 -40.54 -48.98 -3.29
C MET A 1 -40.05 -49.12 -1.83
N HIS A 2 -39.70 -50.31 -1.32
CA HIS A 2 -39.33 -50.50 0.09
C HIS A 2 -37.92 -50.01 0.51
N ASN A 3 -37.07 -49.58 -0.44
CA ASN A 3 -35.67 -49.27 -0.20
C ASN A 3 -35.42 -47.79 0.17
N LEU A 4 -36.19 -46.85 -0.40
CA LEU A 4 -36.01 -45.40 -0.13
C LEU A 4 -36.43 -44.99 1.29
N SER A 5 -37.50 -45.57 1.84
CA SER A 5 -37.97 -45.25 3.19
C SER A 5 -36.97 -45.68 4.28
N LYS A 6 -36.33 -46.84 4.11
CA LYS A 6 -35.23 -47.29 4.99
C LYS A 6 -33.99 -46.39 4.85
N TRP A 7 -33.62 -46.02 3.63
CA TRP A 7 -32.50 -45.11 3.39
C TRP A 7 -32.73 -43.74 4.05
N TRP A 8 -33.94 -43.17 3.93
CA TRP A 8 -34.27 -41.89 4.56
C TRP A 8 -34.19 -41.94 6.10
N LYS A 9 -34.68 -43.02 6.70
CA LYS A 9 -34.62 -43.23 8.16
C LYS A 9 -33.21 -43.57 8.68
N SER A 10 -32.30 -44.02 7.82
CA SER A 10 -30.94 -44.37 8.20
C SER A 10 -30.03 -43.17 8.51
N GLY A 11 -30.47 -41.94 8.21
CA GLY A 11 -29.66 -40.74 8.37
C GLY A 11 -28.62 -40.51 7.25
N SER A 12 -28.36 -41.53 6.42
CA SER A 12 -27.47 -41.46 5.26
C SER A 12 -27.71 -40.26 4.31
N PRO A 13 -28.95 -39.85 4.00
CA PRO A 13 -29.18 -38.67 3.16
C PRO A 13 -28.59 -37.39 3.74
N TRP A 14 -28.64 -37.21 5.07
CA TRP A 14 -28.08 -36.03 5.74
C TRP A 14 -26.56 -36.00 5.69
N ILE A 15 -25.92 -37.16 5.72
CA ILE A 15 -24.47 -37.30 5.54
C ILE A 15 -24.07 -36.86 4.13
N TRP A 16 -24.78 -37.35 3.10
CA TRP A 16 -24.54 -36.95 1.71
C TRP A 16 -24.88 -35.48 1.45
N LEU A 17 -25.93 -34.94 2.09
CA LEU A 17 -26.27 -33.53 2.03
C LEU A 17 -25.16 -32.67 2.64
N ASN A 18 -24.67 -33.02 3.83
CA ASN A 18 -23.59 -32.28 4.50
C ASN A 18 -22.27 -32.39 3.73
N ALA A 19 -21.92 -33.59 3.25
CA ALA A 19 -20.73 -33.79 2.41
C ALA A 19 -20.85 -33.00 1.09
N GLY A 20 -22.03 -33.01 0.46
CA GLY A 20 -22.33 -32.21 -0.72
C GLY A 20 -22.24 -30.71 -0.44
N ALA A 21 -22.76 -30.24 0.69
CA ALA A 21 -22.68 -28.85 1.12
C ALA A 21 -21.22 -28.41 1.32
N VAL A 22 -20.42 -29.21 2.03
CA VAL A 22 -18.98 -28.94 2.22
C VAL A 22 -18.23 -28.92 0.88
N ALA A 23 -18.53 -29.86 -0.02
CA ALA A 23 -17.92 -29.88 -1.34
C ALA A 23 -18.27 -28.62 -2.15
N VAL A 24 -19.55 -28.21 -2.15
CA VAL A 24 -19.99 -26.96 -2.82
C VAL A 24 -19.33 -25.74 -2.19
N SER A 25 -19.23 -25.67 -0.86
CA SER A 25 -18.52 -24.58 -0.18
C SER A 25 -17.05 -24.53 -0.58
N MET A 26 -16.35 -25.67 -0.63
CA MET A 26 -14.95 -25.73 -1.02
C MET A 26 -14.74 -25.32 -2.48
N VAL A 27 -15.60 -25.78 -3.39
CA VAL A 27 -15.59 -25.34 -4.80
C VAL A 27 -15.84 -23.83 -4.90
N THR A 28 -16.77 -23.29 -4.12
CA THR A 28 -17.08 -21.86 -4.11
C THR A 28 -15.89 -21.03 -3.62
N VAL A 29 -15.22 -21.47 -2.55
CA VAL A 29 -14.01 -20.81 -2.04
C VAL A 29 -12.89 -20.83 -3.09
N ILE A 30 -12.62 -21.98 -3.69
CA ILE A 30 -11.59 -22.10 -4.74
C ILE A 30 -11.95 -21.24 -5.96
N ALA A 31 -13.21 -21.25 -6.39
CA ALA A 31 -13.67 -20.43 -7.50
C ALA A 31 -13.54 -18.94 -7.21
N LEU A 32 -13.87 -18.50 -5.99
CA LEU A 32 -13.70 -17.12 -5.56
C LEU A 32 -12.22 -16.72 -5.52
N LEU A 33 -11.35 -17.55 -4.95
CA LEU A 33 -9.91 -17.30 -4.93
C LEU A 33 -9.33 -17.25 -6.34
N ALA A 34 -9.72 -18.16 -7.23
CA ALA A 34 -9.32 -18.15 -8.62
C ALA A 34 -9.80 -16.89 -9.35
N LEU A 35 -11.05 -16.46 -9.11
CA LEU A 35 -11.59 -15.23 -9.67
C LEU A 35 -10.80 -14.01 -9.21
N ILE A 36 -10.48 -13.91 -7.91
CA ILE A 36 -9.68 -12.83 -7.34
C ILE A 36 -8.28 -12.82 -7.95
N LEU A 37 -7.63 -13.98 -8.05
CA LEU A 37 -6.30 -14.12 -8.65
C LEU A 37 -6.31 -13.69 -10.12
N VAL A 38 -7.24 -14.18 -10.93
CA VAL A 38 -7.32 -13.82 -12.35
C VAL A 38 -7.60 -12.33 -12.53
N ARG A 39 -8.49 -11.75 -11.72
CA ARG A 39 -8.81 -10.32 -11.77
C ARG A 39 -7.68 -9.43 -11.27
N GLY A 40 -6.95 -9.87 -10.24
CA GLY A 40 -5.84 -9.12 -9.65
C GLY A 40 -4.56 -9.22 -10.47
N LEU A 41 -4.19 -10.41 -10.94
CA LEU A 41 -2.96 -10.62 -11.70
C LEU A 41 -2.96 -9.88 -13.03
N GLY A 42 -4.13 -9.57 -13.62
CA GLY A 42 -4.22 -8.75 -14.82
C GLY A 42 -3.81 -7.28 -14.62
N HIS A 43 -3.77 -6.79 -13.38
CA HIS A 43 -3.46 -5.39 -13.08
C HIS A 43 -2.00 -5.01 -13.39
N PHE A 44 -1.07 -5.95 -13.22
CA PHE A 44 0.37 -5.70 -13.44
C PHE A 44 0.78 -5.75 -14.92
N TRP A 45 -0.16 -6.06 -15.82
CA TRP A 45 0.14 -6.09 -17.24
C TRP A 45 0.24 -4.67 -17.79
N ALA A 46 1.35 -4.34 -18.46
CA ALA A 46 1.53 -3.08 -19.18
C ALA A 46 0.56 -3.01 -20.38
N ALA A 47 -0.67 -2.60 -20.12
CA ALA A 47 -1.74 -2.48 -21.09
C ALA A 47 -1.39 -1.45 -22.17
N ASP A 48 -1.94 -1.65 -23.37
CA ASP A 48 -1.81 -0.64 -24.41
C ASP A 48 -2.57 0.62 -24.01
N VAL A 49 -1.94 1.76 -24.23
CA VAL A 49 -2.54 3.07 -23.93
C VAL A 49 -3.18 3.59 -25.21
N ILE A 50 -4.42 4.06 -25.09
CA ILE A 50 -5.16 4.58 -26.23
C ILE A 50 -5.14 6.09 -26.24
N GLU A 51 -5.13 6.65 -27.45
CA GLU A 51 -5.49 8.01 -27.73
C GLU A 51 -6.88 8.02 -28.38
N LEU A 52 -7.81 8.75 -27.78
CA LEU A 52 -9.22 8.72 -28.12
C LEU A 52 -9.73 10.12 -28.40
N VAL A 53 -10.41 10.26 -29.54
CA VAL A 53 -11.16 11.48 -29.91
C VAL A 53 -12.64 11.17 -29.74
N TYR A 54 -13.34 11.96 -28.94
CA TYR A 54 -14.79 11.84 -28.78
C TYR A 54 -15.48 13.19 -28.92
N GLN A 55 -16.74 13.14 -29.35
CA GLN A 55 -17.58 14.32 -29.44
C GLN A 55 -18.15 14.66 -28.06
N ASP A 56 -17.63 15.72 -27.44
CA ASP A 56 -18.23 16.33 -26.24
C ASP A 56 -19.33 17.33 -26.65
N GLU A 57 -20.19 17.72 -25.70
CA GLU A 57 -21.38 18.56 -25.96
C GLU A 57 -21.07 19.88 -26.69
N LEU A 58 -19.85 20.43 -26.48
CA LEU A 58 -19.44 21.72 -27.03
C LEU A 58 -18.41 21.62 -28.16
N SER A 59 -17.52 20.61 -28.14
CA SER A 59 -16.43 20.46 -29.12
C SER A 59 -15.81 19.05 -29.06
N PRO A 60 -15.18 18.54 -30.13
CA PRO A 60 -14.44 17.29 -30.05
C PRO A 60 -13.28 17.42 -29.07
N ARG A 61 -13.17 16.47 -28.13
CA ARG A 61 -12.06 16.39 -27.18
C ARG A 61 -11.17 15.20 -27.49
N LYS A 62 -9.88 15.38 -27.20
CA LYS A 62 -8.84 14.39 -27.42
C LYS A 62 -8.17 14.06 -26.10
N ILE A 63 -8.09 12.78 -25.76
CA ILE A 63 -7.51 12.31 -24.49
C ILE A 63 -6.58 11.12 -24.72
N ALA A 64 -5.65 10.89 -23.79
CA ALA A 64 -4.92 9.64 -23.66
C ALA A 64 -5.32 8.92 -22.37
N GLY A 65 -5.22 7.60 -22.37
CA GLY A 65 -5.38 6.81 -21.15
C GLY A 65 -5.51 5.32 -21.40
N GLU A 66 -5.72 4.59 -20.32
CA GLU A 66 -5.92 3.14 -20.36
C GLU A 66 -7.40 2.78 -20.33
N LEU A 67 -7.82 1.83 -21.18
CA LEU A 67 -9.16 1.29 -21.12
C LEU A 67 -9.30 0.33 -19.93
N VAL A 68 -10.03 0.76 -18.89
CA VAL A 68 -10.22 -0.01 -17.65
C VAL A 68 -11.37 -0.99 -17.77
N ARG A 69 -12.50 -0.53 -18.32
CA ARG A 69 -13.74 -1.30 -18.37
C ARG A 69 -14.65 -0.83 -19.51
N LYS A 70 -15.35 -1.78 -20.11
CA LYS A 70 -16.52 -1.52 -20.96
C LYS A 70 -17.77 -1.98 -20.23
N GLU A 71 -18.81 -1.17 -20.24
CA GLU A 71 -20.07 -1.47 -19.60
C GLU A 71 -21.23 -1.24 -20.55
N THR A 72 -22.13 -2.22 -20.65
CA THR A 72 -23.36 -2.10 -21.44
C THR A 72 -24.54 -1.84 -20.52
N ILE A 73 -25.20 -0.71 -20.73
CA ILE A 73 -26.40 -0.25 -20.06
C ILE A 73 -27.61 -0.61 -20.90
N ASP A 74 -28.62 -1.21 -20.28
CA ASP A 74 -29.91 -1.50 -20.90
C ASP A 74 -30.74 -0.22 -21.02
N LEU A 75 -30.56 0.51 -22.13
CA LEU A 75 -31.22 1.79 -22.40
C LEU A 75 -32.75 1.70 -22.32
N LYS A 76 -33.33 0.56 -22.70
CA LYS A 76 -34.79 0.34 -22.66
C LYS A 76 -35.34 0.36 -21.25
N LYS A 77 -34.58 -0.15 -20.26
CA LYS A 77 -34.97 -0.07 -18.84
C LYS A 77 -34.92 1.35 -18.29
N LEU A 78 -34.16 2.23 -18.93
CA LEU A 78 -34.06 3.66 -18.58
C LEU A 78 -35.06 4.52 -19.38
N GLY A 79 -35.90 3.92 -20.23
CA GLY A 79 -36.84 4.66 -21.08
C GLY A 79 -36.15 5.47 -22.19
N ILE A 80 -34.90 5.12 -22.52
CA ILE A 80 -34.11 5.76 -23.58
C ILE A 80 -34.17 4.86 -24.81
N GLU A 81 -34.60 5.41 -25.95
CA GLU A 81 -34.52 4.69 -27.22
C GLU A 81 -33.07 4.70 -27.73
N PRO A 82 -32.52 3.53 -28.13
CA PRO A 82 -31.20 3.48 -28.74
C PRO A 82 -31.14 4.32 -30.01
N SER A 83 -30.07 5.10 -30.17
CA SER A 83 -29.80 5.94 -31.35
C SER A 83 -28.35 5.77 -31.80
N GLU A 84 -27.98 6.31 -32.96
CA GLU A 84 -26.58 6.36 -33.40
C GLU A 84 -25.66 7.09 -32.41
N SER A 85 -26.22 7.98 -31.58
CA SER A 85 -25.53 8.71 -30.52
C SER A 85 -25.66 8.08 -29.12
N LYS A 86 -26.42 7.00 -28.97
CA LYS A 86 -26.67 6.29 -27.70
C LYS A 86 -26.91 4.81 -27.97
N ASP A 87 -25.83 4.03 -28.01
CA ASP A 87 -25.88 2.57 -28.16
C ASP A 87 -25.96 1.82 -26.83
N GLY A 88 -25.79 2.55 -25.71
CA GLY A 88 -25.85 2.02 -24.37
C GLY A 88 -24.53 1.42 -23.90
N GLU A 89 -23.46 1.50 -24.69
CA GLU A 89 -22.12 1.10 -24.24
C GLU A 89 -21.35 2.32 -23.77
N ARG A 90 -20.72 2.23 -22.60
CA ARG A 90 -19.80 3.25 -22.09
C ARG A 90 -18.47 2.65 -21.70
N TRP A 91 -17.39 3.39 -21.95
CA TRP A 91 -16.02 3.01 -21.66
C TRP A 91 -15.50 3.83 -20.50
N LEU A 92 -14.90 3.16 -19.51
CA LEU A 92 -14.16 3.78 -18.42
C LEU A 92 -12.69 3.85 -18.82
N ILE A 93 -12.19 5.08 -18.97
CA ILE A 93 -10.79 5.35 -19.30
C ILE A 93 -10.09 5.90 -18.06
N LYS A 94 -8.92 5.36 -17.71
CA LYS A 94 -8.00 5.95 -16.74
C LYS A 94 -7.16 6.98 -17.47
N THR A 95 -7.50 8.25 -17.33
CA THR A 95 -6.83 9.38 -17.99
C THR A 95 -5.65 9.92 -17.20
N GLY A 96 -5.51 9.54 -15.92
CA GLY A 96 -4.41 9.99 -15.08
C GLY A 96 -4.35 11.52 -14.99
N ASN A 97 -3.14 12.07 -14.99
CA ASN A 97 -2.87 13.51 -15.00
C ASN A 97 -3.75 14.24 -13.98
N ARG A 98 -3.75 13.78 -12.71
CA ARG A 98 -4.67 14.25 -11.67
C ARG A 98 -4.59 15.76 -11.41
N GLU A 99 -3.47 16.37 -11.79
CA GLU A 99 -3.21 17.80 -11.74
C GLU A 99 -3.95 18.59 -12.84
N LEU A 100 -4.29 17.96 -13.96
CA LEU A 100 -4.99 18.58 -15.11
C LEU A 100 -6.45 18.14 -15.23
N SER A 101 -6.77 16.91 -14.83
CA SER A 101 -8.06 16.30 -15.09
C SER A 101 -8.45 15.26 -14.03
N ALA A 102 -9.68 14.74 -14.12
CA ALA A 102 -10.09 13.61 -13.30
C ALA A 102 -9.29 12.35 -13.68
N ASP A 103 -8.97 11.51 -12.69
CA ASP A 103 -8.18 10.28 -12.90
C ASP A 103 -8.91 9.25 -13.78
N PHE A 104 -10.26 9.29 -13.78
CA PHE A 104 -11.11 8.41 -14.55
C PHE A 104 -12.24 9.17 -15.25
N LEU A 105 -12.52 8.79 -16.48
CA LEU A 105 -13.60 9.36 -17.29
C LEU A 105 -14.46 8.25 -17.90
N TRP A 106 -15.79 8.40 -17.78
CA TRP A 106 -16.75 7.61 -18.54
C TRP A 106 -17.06 8.30 -19.85
N ILE A 107 -16.94 7.56 -20.95
CA ILE A 107 -17.21 8.05 -22.31
C ILE A 107 -18.22 7.13 -22.95
N GLU A 108 -19.30 7.70 -23.47
CA GLU A 108 -20.27 6.94 -24.26
C GLU A 108 -19.61 6.46 -25.55
N HIS A 109 -19.69 5.16 -25.83
CA HIS A 109 -19.03 4.55 -26.99
C HIS A 109 -19.50 5.19 -28.29
N ALA A 110 -20.79 5.50 -28.39
CA ALA A 110 -21.40 6.16 -29.53
C ALA A 110 -20.83 7.57 -29.84
N THR A 111 -20.16 8.24 -28.89
CA THR A 111 -19.55 9.55 -29.14
C THR A 111 -18.08 9.46 -29.58
N ILE A 112 -17.49 8.26 -29.54
CA ILE A 112 -16.10 8.03 -29.93
C ILE A 112 -15.97 8.14 -31.45
N VAL A 113 -15.15 9.09 -31.89
CA VAL A 113 -14.88 9.35 -33.31
C VAL A 113 -13.72 8.49 -33.80
N SER A 114 -12.66 8.36 -33.00
CA SER A 114 -11.51 7.52 -33.34
C SER A 114 -10.75 7.06 -32.10
N VAL A 115 -10.11 5.90 -32.22
CA VAL A 115 -9.24 5.30 -31.21
C VAL A 115 -7.95 4.87 -31.90
N SER A 116 -6.80 5.22 -31.33
CA SER A 116 -5.50 4.80 -31.82
C SER A 116 -4.58 4.39 -30.67
N THR A 117 -3.55 3.61 -30.97
CA THR A 117 -2.52 3.16 -30.01
C THR A 117 -1.14 3.69 -30.42
N PRO A 118 -0.87 4.99 -30.23
CA PRO A 118 0.36 5.62 -30.67
C PRO A 118 1.58 5.06 -29.91
N LYS A 119 2.65 4.70 -30.64
CA LYS A 119 3.85 4.08 -30.06
C LYS A 119 4.67 5.01 -29.17
N GLY A 120 4.67 6.31 -29.44
CA GLY A 120 5.45 7.31 -28.70
C GLY A 120 4.78 7.81 -27.41
N LEU A 121 3.59 7.31 -27.08
CA LEU A 121 2.87 7.72 -25.88
C LEU A 121 3.53 7.09 -24.65
N VAL A 122 3.92 7.95 -23.72
CA VAL A 122 4.61 7.59 -22.49
C VAL A 122 3.60 7.53 -21.34
N VAL A 123 3.77 6.51 -20.49
CA VAL A 123 3.14 6.38 -19.18
C VAL A 123 4.20 6.61 -18.12
N LEU A 124 4.00 7.58 -17.23
CA LEU A 124 4.85 7.76 -16.06
C LEU A 124 4.12 7.28 -14.81
N GLU A 125 4.82 6.53 -13.99
CA GLU A 125 4.50 6.36 -12.58
C GLU A 125 5.23 7.44 -11.79
N ARG A 126 4.52 8.15 -10.91
CA ARG A 126 5.04 9.27 -10.13
C ARG A 126 4.79 9.07 -8.64
N ASN A 127 5.55 9.79 -7.81
CA ASN A 127 5.34 9.81 -6.36
C ASN A 127 3.99 10.45 -5.99
N GLU A 128 3.58 11.46 -6.74
CA GLU A 128 2.34 12.21 -6.52
C GLU A 128 1.53 12.33 -7.81
N TRP A 129 0.23 12.63 -7.68
CA TRP A 129 -0.67 12.94 -8.81
C TRP A 129 -0.94 11.77 -9.76
N GLY A 130 -0.67 10.54 -9.30
CA GLY A 130 -0.94 9.31 -10.04
C GLY A 130 -0.19 9.21 -11.37
N ALA A 131 -0.67 8.30 -12.22
CA ALA A 131 -0.08 8.04 -13.52
C ALA A 131 -0.19 9.27 -14.45
N PHE A 132 0.87 9.53 -15.21
CA PHE A 132 0.88 10.58 -16.23
C PHE A 132 0.91 9.99 -17.64
N TYR A 133 0.16 10.58 -18.57
CA TYR A 133 0.11 10.20 -19.98
C TYR A 133 0.46 11.39 -20.88
N GLY A 134 1.46 11.24 -21.74
CA GLY A 134 1.87 12.27 -22.68
C GLY A 134 2.99 11.85 -23.62
N TYR A 135 3.40 12.77 -24.50
CA TYR A 135 4.51 12.58 -25.42
C TYR A 135 5.74 13.29 -24.90
N LEU A 136 6.84 12.57 -24.71
CA LEU A 136 8.11 13.17 -24.34
C LEU A 136 8.62 14.06 -25.49
N LEU A 137 8.85 15.34 -25.22
CA LEU A 137 9.40 16.28 -26.20
C LEU A 137 10.91 16.44 -26.01
N SER A 138 11.34 16.68 -24.78
CA SER A 138 12.73 16.95 -24.46
C SER A 138 13.09 16.61 -23.02
N VAL A 139 14.39 16.45 -22.80
CA VAL A 139 15.01 16.22 -21.50
C VAL A 139 16.04 17.31 -21.26
N SER A 140 16.05 17.86 -20.06
CA SER A 140 16.91 18.96 -19.66
C SER A 140 17.67 18.65 -18.37
N GLU A 141 18.85 19.25 -18.24
CA GLU A 141 19.69 19.23 -17.04
C GLU A 141 19.94 20.67 -16.61
N GLU A 142 19.56 21.05 -15.39
CA GLU A 142 19.65 22.43 -14.89
C GLU A 142 19.07 23.45 -15.90
N GLU A 143 17.89 23.13 -16.45
CA GLU A 143 17.19 23.90 -17.50
C GLU A 143 17.87 23.92 -18.89
N ALA A 144 19.08 23.37 -19.04
CA ALA A 144 19.74 23.24 -20.33
C ALA A 144 19.22 22.01 -21.09
N LEU A 145 18.82 22.22 -22.35
CA LEU A 145 18.38 21.14 -23.23
C LEU A 145 19.50 20.11 -23.46
N VAL A 146 19.24 18.85 -23.12
CA VAL A 146 20.18 17.74 -23.32
C VAL A 146 19.81 16.94 -24.57
N ALA A 147 18.53 16.58 -24.71
CA ALA A 147 18.03 15.78 -25.82
C ALA A 147 16.60 16.19 -26.18
N GLU A 148 16.26 16.09 -27.46
CA GLU A 148 14.93 16.36 -28.01
C GLU A 148 14.53 15.31 -29.05
N GLY A 149 13.22 15.15 -29.26
CA GLY A 149 12.68 14.24 -30.27
C GLY A 149 13.03 12.77 -30.01
N ASP A 150 13.43 12.03 -31.04
CA ASP A 150 13.66 10.58 -30.98
C ASP A 150 14.76 10.17 -29.98
N GLN A 151 15.74 11.05 -29.74
CA GLN A 151 16.84 10.80 -28.79
C GLN A 151 16.44 11.05 -27.33
N ALA A 152 15.35 11.80 -27.10
CA ALA A 152 14.92 12.15 -25.76
C ALA A 152 14.55 10.92 -24.92
N TRP A 153 13.99 9.88 -25.53
CA TRP A 153 13.56 8.68 -24.81
C TRP A 153 14.73 7.88 -24.22
N GLU A 154 15.83 7.75 -24.97
CA GLU A 154 17.02 7.05 -24.49
C GLU A 154 17.65 7.80 -23.32
N GLU A 155 17.80 9.12 -23.45
CA GLU A 155 18.34 9.99 -22.39
C GLU A 155 17.43 10.01 -21.15
N PHE A 156 16.12 10.10 -21.34
CA PHE A 156 15.13 10.02 -20.27
C PHE A 156 15.25 8.71 -19.50
N SER A 157 15.30 7.57 -20.21
CA SER A 157 15.37 6.25 -19.59
C SER A 157 16.64 6.11 -18.72
N GLN A 158 17.79 6.56 -19.22
CA GLN A 158 19.06 6.54 -18.47
C GLN A 158 19.00 7.43 -17.22
N ARG A 159 18.34 8.60 -17.30
CA ARG A 159 18.18 9.50 -16.15
C ARG A 159 17.22 8.95 -15.12
N ILE A 160 16.14 8.27 -15.50
CA ILE A 160 15.25 7.58 -14.56
C ILE A 160 16.00 6.50 -13.77
N ASP A 161 16.84 5.69 -14.43
CA ASP A 161 17.68 4.69 -13.74
C ASP A 161 18.65 5.36 -12.74
N ARG A 162 19.24 6.49 -13.12
CA ARG A 162 20.10 7.28 -12.22
C ARG A 162 19.32 7.84 -11.04
N VAL A 163 18.14 8.41 -11.28
CA VAL A 163 17.25 8.95 -10.24
C VAL A 163 16.86 7.84 -9.25
N ALA A 164 16.54 6.64 -9.73
CA ALA A 164 16.25 5.49 -8.88
C ALA A 164 17.45 5.16 -7.97
N ALA A 165 18.67 5.11 -8.52
CA ALA A 165 19.88 4.86 -7.73
C ALA A 165 20.20 5.99 -6.73
N LEU A 166 19.92 7.25 -7.06
CA LEU A 166 20.05 8.38 -6.14
C LEU A 166 19.02 8.31 -5.02
N ARG A 167 17.78 7.96 -5.33
CA ARG A 167 16.69 7.78 -4.37
C ARG A 167 17.02 6.69 -3.36
N ASP A 168 17.61 5.57 -3.80
CA ASP A 168 18.06 4.51 -2.90
C ASP A 168 19.14 4.98 -1.92
N LYS A 169 20.11 5.78 -2.40
CA LYS A 169 21.14 6.39 -1.53
C LYS A 169 20.55 7.37 -0.52
N ILE A 170 19.64 8.23 -0.97
CA ILE A 170 18.91 9.17 -0.10
C ILE A 170 18.16 8.40 0.99
N HIS A 171 17.38 7.38 0.58
CA HIS A 171 16.61 6.57 1.50
C HIS A 171 17.50 5.83 2.51
N GLN A 172 18.62 5.27 2.07
CA GLN A 172 19.59 4.65 2.96
C GLN A 172 20.06 5.68 4.00
N LEU A 173 20.60 6.81 3.54
CA LEU A 173 21.17 7.85 4.38
C LEU A 173 20.18 8.41 5.42
N GLU A 174 18.92 8.64 5.02
CA GLU A 174 17.88 9.12 5.93
C GLU A 174 17.45 8.06 6.96
N ARG A 175 17.22 6.82 6.52
CA ARG A 175 16.61 5.77 7.37
C ARG A 175 17.63 5.04 8.23
N VAL A 176 18.83 4.81 7.73
CA VAL A 176 19.84 3.97 8.36
C VAL A 176 20.85 4.84 9.09
N GLU A 177 21.63 5.65 8.37
CA GLU A 177 22.72 6.44 8.94
C GLU A 177 22.18 7.53 9.88
N MET A 178 21.38 8.46 9.37
CA MET A 178 20.78 9.54 10.18
C MET A 178 19.78 9.00 11.21
N GLY A 179 19.01 7.97 10.85
CA GLY A 179 18.09 7.29 11.75
C GLY A 179 18.80 6.71 12.98
N SER A 180 19.96 6.06 12.80
CA SER A 180 20.75 5.52 13.89
C SER A 180 21.30 6.61 14.82
N ILE A 181 21.72 7.75 14.27
CA ILE A 181 22.20 8.89 15.05
C ILE A 181 21.06 9.51 15.86
N ASN A 182 19.90 9.73 15.23
CA ASN A 182 18.72 10.25 15.92
C ASN A 182 18.30 9.35 17.09
N TYR A 183 18.39 8.03 16.91
CA TYR A 183 18.16 7.08 18.00
C TYR A 183 19.15 7.27 19.17
N GLN A 184 20.45 7.46 18.89
CA GLN A 184 21.44 7.72 19.94
C GLN A 184 21.24 9.07 20.63
N LEU A 185 20.90 10.11 19.88
CA LEU A 185 20.57 11.42 20.43
C LEU A 185 19.35 11.35 21.35
N GLU A 186 18.30 10.62 20.96
CA GLU A 186 17.12 10.42 21.80
C GLU A 186 17.47 9.63 23.07
N LYS A 187 18.33 8.61 22.96
CA LYS A 187 18.82 7.88 24.12
C LYS A 187 19.58 8.78 25.12
N LEU A 188 20.44 9.66 24.63
CA LEU A 188 21.15 10.64 25.47
C LEU A 188 20.19 11.65 26.11
N ARG A 189 19.15 12.09 25.37
CA ARG A 189 18.08 12.96 25.90
C ARG A 189 17.39 12.30 27.09
N LEU A 190 17.03 11.03 26.95
CA LEU A 190 16.37 10.24 28.00
C LEU A 190 17.31 10.00 29.20
N GLU A 191 18.59 9.72 28.95
CA GLU A 191 19.60 9.55 29.99
C GLU A 191 19.79 10.83 30.82
N ARG A 192 19.91 11.99 30.15
CA ARG A 192 19.94 13.29 30.84
C ARG A 192 18.68 13.49 31.67
N LYS A 193 17.50 13.20 31.10
CA LYS A 193 16.23 13.39 31.80
C LYS A 193 16.12 12.51 33.04
N LYS A 194 16.63 11.28 32.97
CA LYS A 194 16.69 10.35 34.09
C LYS A 194 17.61 10.86 35.21
N LEU A 195 18.77 11.42 34.86
CA LEU A 195 19.69 12.02 35.84
C LEU A 195 19.03 13.19 36.57
N GLU A 196 18.37 14.09 35.84
CA GLU A 196 17.59 15.21 36.41
C GLU A 196 16.52 14.71 37.39
N LEU A 197 15.74 13.69 37.00
CA LEU A 197 14.66 13.15 37.83
C LEU A 197 15.18 12.43 39.09
N SER A 198 16.35 11.80 39.00
CA SER A 198 16.99 11.12 40.12
C SER A 198 17.82 12.03 41.05
N GLY A 199 18.02 13.30 40.67
CA GLY A 199 18.90 14.23 41.37
C GLY A 199 20.38 13.82 41.36
N SER A 200 20.79 13.03 40.36
CA SER A 200 22.17 12.54 40.17
C SER A 200 22.88 13.23 39.00
N ASP A 201 22.46 14.44 38.66
CA ASP A 201 22.94 15.28 37.55
C ASP A 201 24.24 16.01 37.90
N SER A 202 25.28 15.26 38.25
CA SER A 202 26.61 15.83 38.49
C SER A 202 27.14 16.56 37.25
N PRO A 203 27.88 17.67 37.40
CA PRO A 203 28.48 18.40 36.28
C PRO A 203 29.29 17.50 35.34
N GLU A 204 30.03 16.52 35.89
CA GLU A 204 30.84 15.59 35.11
C GLU A 204 29.98 14.67 34.23
N ALA A 205 28.86 14.16 34.75
CA ALA A 205 27.94 13.32 33.99
C ALA A 205 27.23 14.11 32.87
N LEU A 206 26.85 15.36 33.15
CA LEU A 206 26.25 16.23 32.14
C LEU A 206 27.27 16.61 31.05
N GLU A 207 28.52 16.86 31.42
CA GLU A 207 29.60 17.14 30.47
C GLU A 207 29.86 15.93 29.56
N GLU A 208 29.89 14.70 30.10
CA GLU A 208 30.04 13.48 29.30
C GLU A 208 28.92 13.32 28.26
N ILE A 209 27.66 13.53 28.69
CA ILE A 209 26.50 13.49 27.78
C ILE A 209 26.63 14.58 26.72
N GLN A 210 26.99 15.80 27.10
CA GLN A 210 27.15 16.93 26.17
C GLN A 210 28.26 16.67 25.13
N LEU A 211 29.36 16.04 25.53
CA LEU A 211 30.44 15.66 24.61
C LEU A 211 29.95 14.62 23.59
N LYS A 212 29.22 13.59 24.03
CA LYS A 212 28.62 12.58 23.15
C LYS A 212 27.57 13.18 22.22
N GLU A 213 26.67 14.02 22.72
CA GLU A 213 25.70 14.75 21.90
C GLU A 213 26.41 15.59 20.84
N SER A 214 27.47 16.31 21.21
CA SER A 214 28.23 17.14 20.28
C SER A 214 28.94 16.30 19.21
N GLN A 215 29.41 15.10 19.54
CA GLN A 215 29.96 14.17 18.56
C GLN A 215 28.89 13.71 17.56
N PHE A 216 27.77 13.19 18.05
CA PHE A 216 26.69 12.72 17.19
C PHE A 216 26.08 13.82 16.33
N ARG A 217 25.99 15.06 16.84
CA ARG A 217 25.58 16.21 16.04
C ARG A 217 26.55 16.51 14.90
N ARG A 218 27.85 16.46 15.14
CA ARG A 218 28.85 16.63 14.05
C ARG A 218 28.73 15.53 12.99
N GLU A 219 28.53 14.29 13.41
CA GLU A 219 28.31 13.17 12.47
C GLU A 219 27.00 13.37 11.68
N PHE A 220 25.94 13.82 12.34
CA PHE A 220 24.67 14.16 11.69
C PHE A 220 24.83 15.28 10.66
N ASP A 221 25.58 16.33 11.00
CA ASP A 221 25.83 17.47 10.11
C ASP A 221 26.57 17.05 8.83
N VAL A 222 27.48 16.06 8.92
CA VAL A 222 28.15 15.48 7.74
C VAL A 222 27.13 14.78 6.84
N TYR A 223 26.31 13.88 7.39
CA TYR A 223 25.28 13.20 6.60
C TYR A 223 24.23 14.17 6.06
N MET A 224 23.89 15.23 6.80
CA MET A 224 22.97 16.27 6.33
C MET A 224 23.55 17.01 5.11
N ALA A 225 24.85 17.28 5.09
CA ALA A 225 25.51 17.88 3.93
C ALA A 225 25.50 16.93 2.72
N ASP A 226 25.75 15.64 2.93
CA ASP A 226 25.65 14.62 1.89
C ASP A 226 24.21 14.49 1.34
N LEU A 227 23.20 14.52 2.21
CA LEU A 227 21.79 14.52 1.84
C LEU A 227 21.44 15.73 0.96
N MET A 228 21.89 16.92 1.35
CA MET A 228 21.68 18.15 0.57
C MET A 228 22.34 18.04 -0.82
N ALA A 229 23.54 17.46 -0.90
CA ALA A 229 24.22 17.25 -2.18
C ALA A 229 23.48 16.25 -3.08
N LEU A 230 22.99 15.13 -2.52
CA LEU A 230 22.19 14.14 -3.25
C LEU A 230 20.84 14.70 -3.71
N ASN A 231 20.16 15.48 -2.86
CA ASN A 231 18.90 16.15 -3.23
C ASN A 231 19.12 17.16 -4.36
N LYS A 232 20.23 17.91 -4.33
CA LYS A 232 20.58 18.77 -5.46
C LYS A 232 20.85 17.96 -6.74
N GLU A 233 21.49 16.80 -6.62
CA GLU A 233 21.80 15.95 -7.77
C GLU A 233 20.55 15.28 -8.38
N ILE A 234 19.56 14.90 -7.56
CA ILE A 234 18.32 14.26 -8.04
C ILE A 234 17.35 15.30 -8.65
N GLU A 235 17.33 16.52 -8.13
CA GLU A 235 16.44 17.61 -8.59
C GLU A 235 16.90 18.29 -9.89
N ARG A 236 18.12 18.01 -10.37
CA ARG A 236 18.69 18.72 -11.53
C ARG A 236 18.03 18.40 -12.86
N ASP A 237 17.38 17.24 -12.98
CA ASP A 237 16.82 16.79 -14.25
C ASP A 237 15.33 17.09 -14.35
N SER A 238 14.91 17.54 -15.53
CA SER A 238 13.50 17.67 -15.87
C SER A 238 13.24 17.18 -17.29
N ALA A 239 11.98 16.88 -17.59
CA ALA A 239 11.54 16.53 -18.92
C ALA A 239 10.24 17.26 -19.26
N ILE A 240 10.14 17.72 -20.51
CA ILE A 240 8.94 18.37 -21.03
C ILE A 240 8.11 17.34 -21.77
N PHE A 241 6.85 17.22 -21.35
CA PHE A 241 5.87 16.34 -21.97
C PHE A 241 4.74 17.15 -22.58
N GLN A 242 4.31 16.78 -23.78
CA GLN A 242 3.08 17.27 -24.37
C GLN A 242 1.93 16.33 -24.04
N VAL A 243 0.93 16.84 -23.32
CA VAL A 243 -0.33 16.12 -23.09
C VAL A 243 -1.13 16.14 -24.39
N VAL A 244 -2.02 15.16 -24.59
CA VAL A 244 -2.84 15.04 -25.80
C VAL A 244 -3.70 16.29 -26.11
N GLY A 245 -4.00 17.11 -25.09
CA GLY A 245 -4.67 18.41 -25.23
C GLY A 245 -3.79 19.53 -25.82
N GLY A 246 -2.50 19.28 -26.04
CA GLY A 246 -1.52 20.23 -26.59
C GLY A 246 -0.74 21.02 -25.54
N GLU A 247 -1.13 20.94 -24.27
CA GLU A 247 -0.43 21.57 -23.15
C GLU A 247 0.92 20.89 -22.89
N GLU A 248 1.96 21.70 -22.72
CA GLU A 248 3.30 21.25 -22.33
C GLU A 248 3.46 21.33 -20.81
N VAL A 249 3.89 20.23 -20.22
CA VAL A 249 4.09 20.08 -18.77
C VAL A 249 5.55 19.74 -18.53
N SER A 250 6.22 20.57 -17.74
CA SER A 250 7.57 20.26 -17.24
C SER A 250 7.46 19.42 -15.97
N ILE A 251 8.09 18.25 -15.98
CA ILE A 251 8.07 17.29 -14.87
C ILE A 251 9.50 17.11 -14.36
N SER A 252 9.71 17.28 -13.05
CA SER A 252 10.96 16.94 -12.39
C SER A 252 11.16 15.43 -12.39
N LEU A 253 12.31 14.94 -12.84
CA LEU A 253 12.57 13.50 -12.84
C LEU A 253 12.67 12.93 -11.42
N ALA A 254 12.99 13.77 -10.42
CA ALA A 254 13.00 13.36 -9.02
C ALA A 254 11.64 12.81 -8.53
N GLU A 255 10.54 13.28 -9.13
CA GLU A 255 9.17 12.85 -8.81
C GLU A 255 8.73 11.61 -9.60
N VAL A 256 9.49 11.22 -10.63
CA VAL A 256 9.18 10.08 -11.49
C VAL A 256 9.77 8.80 -10.89
N ILE A 257 8.91 7.80 -10.72
CA ILE A 257 9.28 6.46 -10.26
C ILE A 257 9.71 5.62 -11.47
N LYS A 258 8.92 5.69 -12.54
CA LYS A 258 9.10 4.86 -13.72
C LYS A 258 8.51 5.55 -14.95
N GLY A 259 9.08 5.34 -16.12
CA GLY A 259 8.48 5.74 -17.39
C GLY A 259 8.49 4.59 -18.39
N LEU A 260 7.38 4.41 -19.11
CA LEU A 260 7.18 3.30 -20.04
C LEU A 260 6.55 3.80 -21.35
N GLN A 261 6.83 3.12 -22.45
CA GLN A 261 6.07 3.24 -23.70
C GLN A 261 5.38 1.91 -24.01
N PRO A 262 4.22 1.59 -23.37
CA PRO A 262 3.61 0.26 -23.46
C PRO A 262 3.30 -0.19 -24.89
N ASN A 263 2.99 0.77 -25.77
CA ASN A 263 2.63 0.52 -27.17
C ASN A 263 3.85 0.21 -28.07
N SER A 264 5.06 0.57 -27.66
CA SER A 264 6.30 0.24 -28.39
C SER A 264 6.92 -1.08 -27.92
N MET A 265 6.54 -1.57 -26.74
CA MET A 265 7.05 -2.79 -26.14
C MET A 265 6.67 -4.06 -26.90
N THR A 266 7.64 -4.95 -27.04
CA THR A 266 7.47 -6.35 -27.40
C THR A 266 6.77 -7.12 -26.27
N LYS A 267 6.18 -8.27 -26.60
CA LYS A 267 5.56 -9.15 -25.59
C LYS A 267 6.53 -9.61 -24.50
N THR A 268 7.81 -9.78 -24.85
CA THR A 268 8.87 -10.16 -23.90
C THR A 268 9.19 -9.03 -22.92
N GLU A 269 9.26 -7.78 -23.41
CA GLU A 269 9.44 -6.61 -22.54
C GLU A 269 8.23 -6.43 -21.62
N LYS A 270 7.01 -6.60 -22.11
CA LYS A 270 5.80 -6.57 -21.27
C LYS A 270 5.80 -7.64 -20.16
N VAL A 271 6.34 -8.83 -20.42
CA VAL A 271 6.50 -9.88 -19.40
C VAL A 271 7.57 -9.51 -18.37
N GLY A 272 8.70 -8.95 -18.81
CA GLY A 272 9.72 -8.44 -17.89
C GLY A 272 9.16 -7.34 -16.99
N GLU A 273 8.44 -6.40 -17.59
CA GLU A 273 7.75 -5.31 -16.92
C GLU A 273 6.74 -5.81 -15.89
N TYR A 274 5.91 -6.78 -16.28
CA TYR A 274 4.96 -7.44 -15.40
C TYR A 274 5.63 -7.99 -14.13
N ILE A 275 6.74 -8.71 -14.28
CA ILE A 275 7.47 -9.30 -13.16
C ILE A 275 8.05 -8.20 -12.27
N SER A 276 8.66 -7.18 -12.88
CA SER A 276 9.23 -6.03 -12.15
C SER A 276 8.17 -5.34 -11.30
N THR A 277 7.01 -5.02 -11.87
CA THR A 277 5.94 -4.31 -11.19
C THR A 277 5.25 -5.18 -10.14
N PHE A 278 5.10 -6.48 -10.41
CA PHE A 278 4.62 -7.44 -9.40
C PHE A 278 5.56 -7.56 -8.19
N VAL A 279 6.87 -7.65 -8.42
CA VAL A 279 7.86 -7.69 -7.33
C VAL A 279 7.84 -6.39 -6.54
N SER A 280 7.88 -5.25 -7.23
CA SER A 280 7.83 -3.92 -6.59
C SER A 280 6.56 -3.76 -5.75
N PHE A 281 5.41 -4.20 -6.26
CA PHE A 281 4.16 -4.22 -5.49
C PHE A 281 4.25 -5.06 -4.21
N LEU A 282 4.98 -6.19 -4.22
CA LEU A 282 5.15 -7.02 -3.03
C LEU A 282 6.23 -6.52 -2.06
N SER A 283 7.23 -5.78 -2.54
CA SER A 283 8.39 -5.32 -1.74
C SER A 283 8.30 -3.88 -1.26
N ASP A 284 7.60 -3.02 -1.98
CA ASP A 284 7.63 -1.59 -1.72
C ASP A 284 6.64 -1.19 -0.62
N ASN A 285 6.83 0.03 -0.12
CA ASN A 285 5.91 0.68 0.80
C ASN A 285 4.70 1.27 0.04
N PRO A 286 3.53 1.38 0.70
CA PRO A 286 2.38 2.04 0.10
C PRO A 286 2.62 3.55 -0.04
N ARG A 287 2.02 4.13 -1.09
CA ARG A 287 2.05 5.56 -1.43
C ARG A 287 0.63 6.08 -1.61
N GLU A 288 0.45 7.40 -1.67
CA GLU A 288 -0.84 8.04 -2.03
C GLU A 288 -2.05 7.46 -1.25
N ALA A 289 -1.99 7.49 0.08
CA ALA A 289 -3.01 6.92 0.96
C ALA A 289 -3.35 5.43 0.71
N ASN A 290 -2.34 4.63 0.31
CA ASN A 290 -2.45 3.21 -0.08
C ASN A 290 -3.19 2.98 -1.41
N THR A 291 -3.28 4.00 -2.28
CA THR A 291 -3.84 3.84 -3.63
C THR A 291 -2.78 3.46 -4.67
N GLU A 292 -1.50 3.73 -4.39
CA GLU A 292 -0.37 3.40 -5.26
C GLU A 292 0.76 2.76 -4.43
N GLY A 293 1.79 2.21 -5.08
CA GLY A 293 2.94 1.59 -4.42
C GLY A 293 2.71 0.16 -3.96
N GLY A 294 3.55 -0.30 -3.01
CA GLY A 294 3.58 -1.69 -2.58
C GLY A 294 2.81 -1.99 -1.29
N VAL A 295 2.72 -3.28 -0.97
CA VAL A 295 1.95 -3.83 0.17
C VAL A 295 2.82 -4.55 1.20
N PHE A 296 4.15 -4.42 1.11
CA PHE A 296 5.07 -5.18 1.95
C PHE A 296 4.80 -5.04 3.46
N PRO A 297 4.64 -3.83 4.04
CA PRO A 297 4.41 -3.70 5.47
C PRO A 297 3.11 -4.37 5.94
N ALA A 298 2.07 -4.36 5.11
CA ALA A 298 0.78 -4.98 5.43
C ALA A 298 0.87 -6.50 5.44
N ILE A 299 1.58 -7.10 4.47
CA ILE A 299 1.84 -8.54 4.42
C ILE A 299 2.68 -8.95 5.62
N PHE A 300 3.81 -8.26 5.85
CA PHE A 300 4.72 -8.58 6.94
C PHE A 300 4.01 -8.49 8.29
N GLY A 301 3.32 -7.38 8.57
CA GLY A 301 2.57 -7.20 9.81
C GLY A 301 1.53 -8.29 10.03
N THR A 302 0.77 -8.65 9.00
CA THR A 302 -0.26 -9.71 9.09
C THR A 302 0.37 -11.07 9.38
N VAL A 303 1.44 -11.44 8.66
CA VAL A 303 2.10 -12.74 8.83
C VAL A 303 2.75 -12.84 10.21
N VAL A 304 3.49 -11.82 10.62
CA VAL A 304 4.13 -11.78 11.94
C VAL A 304 3.09 -11.85 13.05
N MET A 305 1.98 -11.11 12.93
CA MET A 305 0.91 -11.15 13.91
C MET A 305 0.29 -12.54 14.04
N VAL A 306 -0.05 -13.18 12.91
CA VAL A 306 -0.60 -14.54 12.90
C VAL A 306 0.38 -15.55 13.49
N LEU A 307 1.67 -15.45 13.17
CA LEU A 307 2.70 -16.34 13.70
C LEU A 307 2.87 -16.18 15.22
N ILE A 308 2.98 -14.93 15.70
CA ILE A 308 3.10 -14.64 17.13
C ILE A 308 1.87 -15.16 17.88
N MET A 309 0.67 -14.86 17.39
CA MET A 309 -0.58 -15.35 17.98
C MET A 309 -0.65 -16.89 17.96
N SER A 310 -0.22 -17.53 16.89
CA SER A 310 -0.20 -19.00 16.80
C SER A 310 0.79 -19.61 17.79
N ILE A 311 2.01 -19.07 17.89
CA ILE A 311 3.07 -19.61 18.76
C ILE A 311 2.78 -19.36 20.24
N ILE A 312 2.23 -18.20 20.59
CA ILE A 312 1.96 -17.85 21.99
C ILE A 312 0.57 -18.36 22.38
N VAL A 313 -0.49 -17.92 21.71
CA VAL A 313 -1.88 -18.15 22.17
C VAL A 313 -2.30 -19.61 22.03
N THR A 314 -1.89 -20.31 20.96
CA THR A 314 -2.37 -21.69 20.71
C THR A 314 -1.87 -22.67 21.77
N PRO A 315 -0.58 -22.74 22.14
CA PRO A 315 -0.12 -23.62 23.21
C PRO A 315 -0.81 -23.34 24.54
N PHE A 316 -0.95 -22.07 24.95
CA PHE A 316 -1.67 -21.73 26.17
C PHE A 316 -3.14 -22.13 26.11
N GLY A 317 -3.81 -21.92 24.98
CA GLY A 317 -5.19 -22.33 24.75
C GLY A 317 -5.38 -23.85 24.84
N VAL A 318 -4.49 -24.62 24.23
CA VAL A 318 -4.51 -26.09 24.26
C VAL A 318 -4.24 -26.61 25.67
N ILE A 319 -3.21 -26.08 26.37
CA ILE A 319 -2.90 -26.47 27.75
C ILE A 319 -4.06 -26.16 28.68
N ALA A 320 -4.66 -24.96 28.57
CA ALA A 320 -5.81 -24.58 29.36
C ALA A 320 -7.01 -25.50 29.10
N ALA A 321 -7.27 -25.84 27.83
CA ALA A 321 -8.34 -26.76 27.45
C ALA A 321 -8.12 -28.18 28.02
N VAL A 322 -6.92 -28.73 27.88
CA VAL A 322 -6.57 -30.06 28.43
C VAL A 322 -6.68 -30.06 29.96
N TYR A 323 -6.15 -29.02 30.62
CA TYR A 323 -6.22 -28.91 32.08
C TYR A 323 -7.67 -28.86 32.57
N LEU A 324 -8.51 -28.00 31.97
CA LEU A 324 -9.92 -27.87 32.36
C LEU A 324 -10.77 -29.12 32.04
N ARG A 325 -10.34 -29.93 31.08
CA ARG A 325 -11.05 -31.15 30.66
C ARG A 325 -10.64 -32.37 31.49
N GLU A 326 -9.34 -32.58 31.66
CA GLU A 326 -8.77 -33.84 32.17
C GLU A 326 -8.33 -33.76 33.63
N TYR A 327 -7.82 -32.61 34.08
CA TYR A 327 -7.17 -32.50 35.40
C TYR A 327 -8.00 -31.71 36.42
N ALA A 328 -8.75 -30.70 35.98
CA ALA A 328 -9.44 -29.81 36.87
C ALA A 328 -10.64 -30.50 37.54
N SER A 329 -10.67 -30.50 38.88
CA SER A 329 -11.77 -31.08 39.64
C SER A 329 -13.08 -30.33 39.36
N GLN A 330 -14.17 -31.09 39.24
CA GLN A 330 -15.50 -30.52 39.03
C GLN A 330 -15.91 -29.74 40.29
N GLY A 331 -16.09 -28.43 40.17
CA GLY A 331 -16.35 -27.53 41.30
C GLY A 331 -16.79 -26.15 40.85
N ILE A 332 -17.00 -25.25 41.82
CA ILE A 332 -17.47 -23.89 41.56
C ILE A 332 -16.48 -23.12 40.68
N VAL A 333 -15.18 -23.26 40.93
CA VAL A 333 -14.12 -22.56 40.18
C VAL A 333 -14.14 -22.98 38.70
N THR A 334 -14.16 -24.28 38.40
CA THR A 334 -14.20 -24.78 37.01
C THR A 334 -15.48 -24.40 36.30
N LYS A 335 -16.62 -24.34 37.01
CA LYS A 335 -17.90 -23.87 36.47
C LYS A 335 -17.84 -22.37 36.12
N VAL A 336 -17.29 -21.54 37.00
CA VAL A 336 -17.12 -20.10 36.76
C VAL A 336 -16.20 -19.84 35.57
N VAL A 337 -15.04 -20.50 35.51
CA VAL A 337 -14.10 -20.36 34.38
C VAL A 337 -14.78 -20.75 33.07
N ARG A 338 -15.54 -21.86 33.04
CA ARG A 338 -16.25 -22.28 31.82
C ARG A 338 -17.32 -21.26 31.38
N ILE A 339 -18.07 -20.69 32.33
CA ILE A 339 -19.04 -19.62 32.02
C ILE A 339 -18.30 -18.39 31.47
N ALA A 340 -17.18 -17.99 32.09
CA ALA A 340 -16.38 -16.86 31.63
C ALA A 340 -15.86 -17.08 30.20
N VAL A 341 -15.27 -18.25 29.89
CA VAL A 341 -14.78 -18.58 28.54
C VAL A 341 -15.91 -18.56 27.51
N ASN A 342 -17.07 -19.15 27.82
CA ASN A 342 -18.23 -19.12 26.93
C ASN A 342 -18.75 -17.70 26.70
N ASN A 343 -18.78 -16.87 27.74
CA ASN A 343 -19.20 -15.47 27.62
C ASN A 343 -18.17 -14.69 26.80
N LEU A 344 -16.86 -14.88 27.03
CA LEU A 344 -15.80 -14.24 26.27
C LEU A 344 -15.88 -14.58 24.77
N ALA A 345 -16.14 -15.85 24.44
CA ALA A 345 -16.34 -16.26 23.04
C ALA A 345 -17.57 -15.59 22.37
N GLY A 346 -18.53 -15.10 23.16
CA GLY A 346 -19.73 -14.42 22.68
C GLY A 346 -19.64 -12.88 22.66
N VAL A 347 -18.57 -12.28 23.19
CA VAL A 347 -18.41 -10.81 23.19
C VAL A 347 -18.02 -10.31 21.79
N PRO A 348 -18.69 -9.28 21.25
CA PRO A 348 -18.31 -8.68 19.97
C PRO A 348 -16.87 -8.13 19.99
N SER A 349 -16.12 -8.33 18.91
CA SER A 349 -14.70 -7.91 18.80
C SER A 349 -14.48 -6.41 19.05
N ILE A 350 -15.43 -5.55 18.67
CA ILE A 350 -15.34 -4.10 18.92
C ILE A 350 -15.24 -3.75 20.41
N VAL A 351 -15.91 -4.54 21.27
CA VAL A 351 -15.88 -4.33 22.73
C VAL A 351 -14.50 -4.64 23.26
N TYR A 352 -13.87 -5.72 22.78
CA TYR A 352 -12.47 -6.02 23.11
C TYR A 352 -11.52 -4.92 22.65
N GLY A 353 -11.70 -4.40 21.43
CA GLY A 353 -10.88 -3.31 20.91
C GLY A 353 -10.91 -2.07 21.80
N VAL A 354 -12.11 -1.58 22.15
CA VAL A 354 -12.28 -0.39 22.99
C VAL A 354 -11.82 -0.65 24.43
N PHE A 355 -12.15 -1.82 24.99
CA PHE A 355 -11.69 -2.20 26.32
C PHE A 355 -10.16 -2.24 26.40
N GLY A 356 -9.50 -2.85 25.41
CA GLY A 356 -8.05 -2.98 25.44
C GLY A 356 -7.33 -1.65 25.25
N LEU A 357 -7.83 -0.77 24.40
CA LEU A 357 -7.33 0.61 24.32
C LEU A 357 -7.49 1.34 25.67
N GLY A 358 -8.67 1.29 26.28
CA GLY A 358 -8.91 1.97 27.55
C GLY A 358 -8.09 1.40 28.72
N PHE A 359 -8.06 0.07 28.84
CA PHE A 359 -7.48 -0.62 29.98
C PHE A 359 -5.97 -0.85 29.82
N PHE A 360 -5.51 -1.42 28.71
CA PHE A 360 -4.09 -1.77 28.56
C PHE A 360 -3.25 -0.57 28.13
N VAL A 361 -3.76 0.28 27.24
CA VAL A 361 -2.99 1.42 26.71
C VAL A 361 -3.05 2.61 27.68
N TYR A 362 -4.24 3.17 27.91
CA TYR A 362 -4.36 4.40 28.71
C TYR A 362 -4.21 4.16 30.21
N PHE A 363 -4.91 3.15 30.76
CA PHE A 363 -4.86 2.92 32.19
C PHE A 363 -3.56 2.24 32.61
N LEU A 364 -3.30 1.00 32.17
CA LEU A 364 -2.14 0.24 32.60
C LEU A 364 -0.84 0.79 32.02
N GLY A 365 -0.75 0.95 30.69
CA GLY A 365 0.42 1.48 30.01
C GLY A 365 0.79 2.89 30.48
N GLY A 366 -0.18 3.80 30.51
CA GLY A 366 0.02 5.16 31.03
C GLY A 366 0.43 5.21 32.50
N SER A 367 -0.15 4.34 33.36
CA SER A 367 0.26 4.26 34.78
C SER A 367 1.68 3.73 34.92
N LEU A 368 2.03 2.66 34.19
CA LEU A 368 3.38 2.09 34.22
C LEU A 368 4.42 3.07 33.67
N ASP A 369 4.08 3.83 32.63
CA ASP A 369 4.95 4.88 32.10
C ASP A 369 5.24 5.94 33.16
N SER A 370 4.22 6.41 33.88
CA SER A 370 4.41 7.39 34.95
C SER A 370 5.27 6.87 36.13
N LEU A 371 5.22 5.55 36.39
CA LEU A 371 5.90 4.93 37.52
C LEU A 371 7.34 4.49 37.19
N PHE A 372 7.57 3.95 36.00
CA PHE A 372 8.81 3.27 35.63
C PHE A 372 9.58 3.95 34.49
N PHE A 373 8.91 4.80 33.69
CA PHE A 373 9.50 5.47 32.53
C PHE A 373 9.19 6.98 32.48
N PRO A 374 9.30 7.73 33.60
CA PRO A 374 8.95 9.14 33.64
C PRO A 374 9.78 10.01 32.68
N GLU A 375 10.98 9.56 32.29
CA GLU A 375 11.85 10.24 31.34
C GLU A 375 11.28 10.34 29.90
N TYR A 376 10.33 9.47 29.54
CA TYR A 376 9.72 9.47 28.20
C TYR A 376 8.61 10.52 28.03
N ALA A 377 8.07 11.05 29.13
CA ALA A 377 6.96 12.02 29.09
C ALA A 377 7.32 13.28 28.26
N PRO A 378 6.39 13.81 27.43
CA PRO A 378 4.97 13.47 27.33
C PRO A 378 4.64 12.31 26.37
N ALA A 379 5.64 11.74 25.70
CA ALA A 379 5.43 10.61 24.81
C ALA A 379 5.25 9.33 25.63
N PRO A 380 4.21 8.50 25.36
CA PRO A 380 4.07 7.23 26.04
C PRO A 380 5.14 6.23 25.56
N TYR A 381 5.56 5.33 26.45
CA TYR A 381 6.42 4.19 26.12
C TYR A 381 5.56 2.92 26.05
N LEU A 382 5.13 2.36 27.17
CA LEU A 382 4.20 1.23 27.24
C LEU A 382 2.76 1.63 26.92
N GLY A 383 2.39 2.90 27.13
CA GLY A 383 1.11 3.47 26.72
C GLY A 383 0.97 3.68 25.20
N THR A 384 1.89 3.16 24.39
CA THR A 384 1.70 3.06 22.94
C THR A 384 0.85 1.83 22.62
N SER A 385 -0.09 1.96 21.70
CA SER A 385 -1.00 0.86 21.35
C SER A 385 -0.26 -0.41 20.94
N GLY A 386 0.83 -0.30 20.19
CA GLY A 386 1.56 -1.46 19.67
C GLY A 386 2.32 -2.35 20.67
N LEU A 387 2.55 -1.92 21.92
CA LEU A 387 3.35 -2.68 22.90
C LEU A 387 2.49 -3.49 23.88
N MET A 388 1.48 -2.85 24.48
CA MET A 388 0.61 -3.49 25.48
C MET A 388 -0.71 -4.03 24.89
N TRP A 389 -1.09 -3.56 23.69
CA TRP A 389 -2.37 -3.88 23.06
C TRP A 389 -2.25 -3.92 21.52
N ALA A 390 -1.57 -4.94 21.01
CA ALA A 390 -1.49 -5.27 19.60
C ALA A 390 -2.25 -6.57 19.30
#